data_AF-A0A392TC16-F1
#
_entry.id   AF-A0A392TC16-F1
#
_cell.length_a   1.000
_cell.length_b   1.000
_cell.length_c   1.000
_cell.angle_alpha   90.00
_cell.angle_beta   90.00
_cell.angle_gamma   90.00
#
_symmetry.space_group_name_H-M   'P 1'
#
loop_
_entity.id
_entity.type
_entity.pdbx_description
1 polymer ?
#
loop_
_entity_poly.entity_id
_entity_poly.type
_entity_poly.pdbx_seq_one_letter_code
_entity_poly.pdbx_strand_id
1 'polypeptide(L)'
;MRIQHRMHLDASAGGSIYAKTAEEVKELIEHMCQNEYNMSNERTTKPAGMLQLDKETAYQKEIELLKKKLEKASLEAEVKKIQE
;
A
#
# COMPACT_ATOMS: atom_id res chain seq x y z
N MET A 1 -22.15 11.01 24.53
CA MET A 1 -22.26 10.21 23.30
C MET A 1 -22.75 8.83 23.69
N ARG A 2 -23.98 8.43 23.28
CA ARG A 2 -24.53 7.12 23.65
C ARG A 2 -23.91 6.08 22.72
N ILE A 3 -23.13 5.16 23.25
CA ILE A 3 -22.39 4.22 22.41
C ILE A 3 -23.33 3.10 21.96
N GLN A 4 -23.54 2.99 20.65
CA GLN A 4 -24.49 2.07 20.03
C GLN A 4 -23.79 0.75 19.61
N HIS A 5 -22.96 0.17 20.49
CA HIS A 5 -22.18 -1.03 20.17
C HIS A 5 -23.03 -2.19 19.64
N ARG A 6 -24.20 -2.41 20.25
CA ARG A 6 -25.13 -3.47 19.84
C ARG A 6 -25.71 -3.23 18.45
N MET A 7 -26.02 -1.98 18.11
CA MET A 7 -26.58 -1.60 16.80
C MET A 7 -25.54 -1.78 15.69
N HIS A 8 -24.29 -1.39 15.94
CA HIS A 8 -23.22 -1.57 14.96
C HIS A 8 -22.91 -3.05 14.73
N LEU A 9 -22.85 -3.84 15.79
CA LEU A 9 -22.61 -5.28 15.68
C LEU A 9 -23.73 -5.98 14.89
N ASP A 10 -24.99 -5.63 15.17
CA ASP A 10 -26.14 -6.18 14.44
C ASP A 10 -26.17 -5.75 12.98
N ALA A 11 -25.88 -4.48 12.69
CA ALA A 11 -25.75 -3.97 11.32
C ALA A 11 -24.63 -4.68 10.56
N SER A 12 -23.47 -4.92 11.18
CA SER A 12 -22.37 -5.69 10.59
C SER A 12 -22.73 -7.16 10.33
N ALA A 13 -23.70 -7.70 11.06
CA ALA A 13 -24.30 -9.01 10.81
C ALA A 13 -25.52 -8.96 9.85
N GLY A 14 -25.81 -7.82 9.23
CA GLY A 14 -26.96 -7.66 8.33
C GLY A 14 -28.33 -7.74 9.02
N GLY A 15 -28.40 -7.40 10.31
CA GLY A 15 -29.62 -7.50 11.13
C GLY A 15 -29.96 -8.91 11.62
N SER A 16 -29.04 -9.86 11.42
CA SER A 16 -29.23 -11.29 11.74
C SER A 16 -28.38 -11.78 12.91
N ILE A 17 -27.93 -10.89 13.81
CA ILE A 17 -26.99 -11.27 14.89
C ILE A 17 -27.53 -12.40 15.79
N TYR A 18 -28.85 -12.47 15.97
CA TYR A 18 -29.50 -13.52 16.77
C TYR A 18 -29.59 -14.88 16.09
N ALA A 19 -29.35 -14.95 14.77
CA ALA A 19 -29.33 -16.19 14.01
C ALA A 19 -27.92 -16.80 13.89
N LYS A 20 -26.89 -16.08 14.36
CA LYS A 20 -25.49 -16.50 14.31
C LYS A 20 -25.10 -17.31 15.54
N THR A 21 -24.13 -18.22 15.38
CA THR A 21 -23.52 -18.93 16.50
C THR A 21 -22.56 -18.03 17.28
N ALA A 22 -22.16 -18.45 18.48
CA ALA A 22 -21.20 -17.71 19.29
C ALA A 22 -19.85 -17.55 18.57
N GLU A 23 -19.44 -18.57 17.82
CA GLU A 23 -18.23 -18.59 17.01
C GLU A 23 -18.28 -17.54 15.89
N GLU A 24 -19.38 -17.47 15.14
CA GLU A 24 -19.56 -16.49 14.05
C GLU A 24 -19.61 -15.05 14.58
N VAL A 25 -20.19 -14.84 15.76
CA VAL A 25 -20.21 -13.52 16.41
C VAL A 25 -18.80 -13.13 16.87
N LYS A 26 -18.01 -14.08 17.37
CA LYS A 26 -16.62 -13.86 17.76
C LYS A 26 -15.76 -13.49 16.56
N GLU A 27 -15.86 -14.23 15.46
CA GLU A 27 -15.13 -13.93 14.21
C GLU A 27 -15.51 -12.56 13.65
N LEU A 28 -16.79 -12.18 13.73
CA LEU A 28 -17.24 -10.84 13.32
C LEU A 28 -16.57 -9.73 14.14
N ILE A 29 -16.49 -9.89 15.46
CA ILE A 29 -15.83 -8.93 16.35
C ILE A 29 -14.34 -8.87 16.05
N GLU A 30 -13.68 -10.01 15.87
CA GLU A 30 -12.26 -10.08 15.50
C GLU A 30 -12.00 -9.40 14.15
N HIS A 31 -12.84 -9.63 13.14
CA HIS A 31 -12.76 -8.97 11.84
C HIS A 31 -12.99 -7.45 11.94
N MET A 32 -13.93 -7.00 12.78
CA MET A 32 -14.14 -5.57 13.04
C MET A 32 -12.91 -4.92 13.68
N CYS A 33 -12.26 -5.59 14.63
CA CYS A 33 -11.01 -5.14 15.24
C CYS A 33 -9.82 -5.18 14.25
N GLN A 34 -9.79 -6.17 13.36
CA GLN A 34 -8.74 -6.33 12.35
C GLN A 34 -8.86 -5.29 11.22
N ASN A 35 -10.08 -4.88 10.87
CA ASN A 35 -10.33 -3.88 9.82
C ASN A 35 -9.83 -2.47 10.18
N GLU A 36 -9.65 -2.14 11.46
CA GLU A 36 -9.01 -0.89 11.87
C GLU A 36 -7.51 -0.86 11.52
N TYR A 37 -6.86 -2.02 11.39
CA TYR A 37 -5.45 -2.14 11.00
C TYR A 37 -5.23 -2.11 9.48
N ASN A 38 -6.27 -2.37 8.68
CA ASN A 38 -6.20 -2.35 7.21
C ASN A 38 -6.69 -1.05 6.57
N MET A 39 -7.41 -0.19 7.31
CA MET A 39 -7.90 1.10 6.77
C MET A 39 -6.80 2.18 6.63
N SER A 40 -5.53 1.80 6.85
CA SER A 40 -4.38 2.70 6.82
C SER A 40 -3.25 2.21 5.91
N ASN A 41 -3.56 1.68 4.72
CA ASN A 41 -2.54 1.59 3.69
C ASN A 41 -2.96 2.10 2.29
N GLU A 42 -4.25 2.37 2.06
CA GLU A 42 -4.72 3.01 0.81
C GLU A 42 -5.00 4.51 0.93
N ARG A 43 -5.08 5.06 2.15
CA ARG A 43 -4.91 6.51 2.36
C ARG A 43 -3.44 6.88 2.25
N THR A 44 -2.88 6.60 1.08
CA THR A 44 -1.80 7.42 0.56
C THR A 44 -2.34 8.84 0.52
N THR A 45 -1.87 9.69 1.43
CA THR A 45 -1.97 11.14 1.27
C THR A 45 -1.14 11.49 0.05
N LYS A 46 -1.70 11.28 -1.15
CA LYS A 46 -1.03 11.63 -2.39
C LYS A 46 -0.95 13.15 -2.42
N PRO A 47 0.23 13.77 -2.46
CA PRO A 47 0.31 15.17 -2.84
C PRO A 47 -0.31 15.31 -4.23
N ALA A 48 -1.23 16.25 -4.40
CA ALA A 48 -1.85 16.54 -5.69
C ALA A 48 -0.74 16.80 -6.72
N GLY A 49 -0.72 16.03 -7.82
CA GLY A 49 0.25 16.18 -8.91
C GLY A 49 1.24 15.01 -9.10
N MET A 50 1.23 13.98 -8.25
CA MET A 50 2.06 12.78 -8.49
C MET A 50 1.25 11.66 -9.18
N LEU A 51 1.64 11.34 -10.42
CA LEU A 51 1.18 10.12 -11.10
C LEU A 51 1.86 8.93 -10.41
N GLN A 52 1.09 8.04 -9.77
CA GLN A 52 1.64 6.77 -9.30
C GLN A 52 2.01 5.93 -10.52
N LEU A 53 3.30 5.78 -10.76
CA LEU A 53 3.81 4.81 -11.71
C LEU A 53 3.71 3.42 -11.09
N ASP A 54 3.38 2.44 -11.91
CA ASP A 54 3.47 1.04 -11.53
C ASP A 54 4.91 0.73 -11.05
N LYS A 55 5.03 -0.11 -10.00
CA LYS A 55 6.33 -0.38 -9.35
C LYS A 55 7.33 -0.99 -10.33
N GLU A 56 6.87 -1.87 -11.21
CA GLU A 56 7.71 -2.48 -12.25
C GLU A 56 8.22 -1.40 -13.21
N THR A 57 7.34 -0.51 -13.65
CA THR A 57 7.70 0.61 -14.52
C THR A 57 8.71 1.56 -13.87
N ALA A 58 8.54 1.87 -12.57
CA ALA A 58 9.46 2.71 -11.83
C ALA A 58 10.87 2.08 -11.75
N TYR A 59 10.96 0.79 -11.40
CA TYR A 59 12.23 0.08 -11.35
C TYR A 59 12.88 -0.03 -12.73
N GLN A 60 12.11 -0.31 -13.78
CA GLN A 60 12.63 -0.34 -15.16
C GLN A 60 13.30 0.99 -15.54
N LYS A 61 12.67 2.13 -15.21
CA LYS A 61 13.23 3.46 -15.49
C LYS A 61 14.46 3.79 -14.67
N GLU A 62 14.51 3.37 -13.41
CA GLU A 62 15.69 3.53 -12.57
C GLU A 62 16.88 2.70 -13.10
N ILE A 63 16.64 1.46 -13.50
CA ILE A 63 17.64 0.59 -14.13
C ILE A 63 18.17 1.21 -15.43
N GLU A 64 17.28 1.75 -16.27
CA GLU A 64 17.66 2.42 -17.53
C GLU A 64 18.58 3.63 -17.26
N LEU A 65 18.22 4.46 -16.26
CA LEU A 65 19.04 5.60 -15.85
C LEU A 65 20.41 5.18 -15.31
N LEU A 66 20.47 4.13 -14.50
CA LEU A 66 21.71 3.62 -13.96
C LEU A 66 22.63 3.07 -15.06
N LYS A 67 22.08 2.33 -16.03
CA LYS A 67 22.84 1.84 -17.20
C LYS A 67 23.46 3.00 -17.98
N LYS A 68 22.69 4.05 -18.26
CA LYS A 68 23.18 5.23 -18.99
C LYS A 68 24.30 5.97 -18.25
N LYS A 69 24.18 6.08 -16.91
CA LYS A 69 25.24 6.68 -16.07
C LYS A 69 26.52 5.84 -16.10
N LEU A 70 26.39 4.52 -16.05
CA LEU A 70 27.54 3.61 -16.09
C LEU A 70 28.27 3.69 -17.44
N GLU A 71 27.53 3.68 -18.55
CA GLU A 71 28.09 3.83 -19.89
C GLU A 71 28.82 5.17 -20.04
N LYS A 72 28.20 6.27 -19.59
CA LYS A 72 28.84 7.59 -19.60
C LYS A 72 30.14 7.61 -18.78
N ALA A 73 30.13 7.05 -17.57
CA ALA A 73 31.32 6.98 -16.73
C ALA A 73 32.44 6.13 -17.35
N SER A 74 32.08 5.03 -18.03
CA SER A 74 33.02 4.19 -18.77
C SER A 74 33.67 4.96 -19.93
N LEU A 75 32.88 5.72 -20.68
CA LEU A 75 33.40 6.56 -21.76
C LEU A 75 34.29 7.69 -21.23
N GLU A 76 33.90 8.35 -20.14
CA GLU A 76 34.71 9.39 -19.49
C GLU A 76 36.05 8.84 -18.96
N ALA A 77 36.06 7.61 -18.44
CA ALA A 77 37.28 6.95 -18.01
C ALA A 77 38.22 6.62 -19.17
N GLU A 78 37.68 6.20 -20.31
CA GLU A 78 38.48 5.90 -21.51
C GLU A 78 39.04 7.17 -22.17
N VAL A 79 38.28 8.26 -22.19
CA VAL A 79 38.75 9.58 -22.67
C VAL A 79 39.92 10.09 -21.84
N LYS A 80 39.92 9.89 -20.51
CA LYS A 80 41.04 10.30 -19.65
C LYS A 80 42.33 9.54 -19.94
N LYS A 81 42.27 8.23 -20.22
CA LYS A 81 43.46 7.43 -20.55
C LYS A 81 44.13 7.83 -21.87
N ILE A 82 43.39 8.40 -22.81
CA ILE A 82 43.92 8.84 -24.12
C ILE A 82 44.62 10.22 -24.02
N GLN A 83 44.36 10.98 -22.94
CA GLN A 83 44.90 12.33 -22.73
C GLN A 83 46.15 12.38 -21.82
N GLU A 84 46.57 11.25 -21.24
CA GLU A 84 47.84 11.08 -20.50
C GLU A 84 48.92 10.47 -21.40
#